data_AF-A0A9C9XT13-F1
#
_entry.id   AF-A0A9C9XT13-F1
#
_cell.length_a   1.000
_cell.length_b   1.000
_cell.length_c   1.000
_cell.angle_alpha   90.00
_cell.angle_beta   90.00
_cell.angle_gamma   90.00
#
_symmetry.space_group_name_H-M   'P 1'
#
loop_
_entity.id
_entity.type
_entity.pdbx_description
1 polymer ?
#
loop_
_entity_poly.entity_id
_entity_poly.type
_entity_poly.pdbx_seq_one_letter_code
_entity_poly.pdbx_strand_id
1 'polypeptide(L)' 'AIRFRPMLLTALAVVVGASVILADPIFQGLAISLMFGEIASLLISRMAVPVLYYMVKKPGLDSTTQEA' A
#
# COMPACT_ATOMS: atom_id res chain seq x y z
N ALA A 1 15.57 -3.59 3.12
CA ALA A 1 14.61 -4.59 2.60
C ALA A 1 13.82 -5.33 3.72
N ILE A 2 13.55 -4.69 4.87
CA ILE A 2 12.89 -5.35 6.01
C ILE A 2 11.38 -5.04 6.06
N ARG A 3 10.93 -3.93 5.47
CA ARG A 3 9.51 -3.51 5.41
C ARG A 3 8.58 -4.38 4.56
N PHE A 4 9.12 -5.18 3.64
CA PHE A 4 8.31 -6.07 2.80
C PHE A 4 7.73 -7.26 3.58
N ARG A 5 8.41 -7.69 4.65
CA ARG A 5 7.98 -8.80 5.50
C ARG A 5 6.63 -8.49 6.19
N PRO A 6 6.47 -7.38 6.93
CA PRO A 6 5.18 -7.04 7.54
C PRO A 6 4.09 -6.74 6.51
N MET A 7 4.42 -6.14 5.36
CA MET A 7 3.45 -5.87 4.31
C MET A 7 2.86 -7.14 3.68
N LEU A 8 3.69 -8.19 3.50
CA LEU A 8 3.21 -9.50 3.06
C LEU A 8 2.32 -10.17 4.11
N LEU A 9 2.63 -10.01 5.40
CA LEU A 9 1.77 -10.54 6.48
C LEU A 9 0.38 -9.88 6.47
N THR A 10 0.29 -8.56 6.21
CA THR A 10 -1.00 -7.88 6.07
C THR A 10 -1.81 -8.46 4.92
N ALA A 11 -1.16 -8.66 3.76
CA ALA A 11 -1.81 -9.24 2.59
C ALA A 11 -2.34 -10.66 2.85
N LEU A 12 -1.54 -11.48 3.54
CA LEU A 12 -1.96 -12.83 3.90
C LEU A 12 -3.15 -12.81 4.86
N ALA A 13 -3.16 -11.90 5.85
CA ALA A 13 -4.25 -11.81 6.81
C ALA A 13 -5.60 -11.49 6.13
N VAL A 14 -5.61 -10.57 5.18
CA VAL A 14 -6.83 -10.19 4.47
C VAL A 14 -7.24 -11.24 3.44
N VAL A 15 -6.32 -11.88 2.73
CA VAL A 15 -6.67 -13.02 1.86
C VAL A 15 -7.31 -14.15 2.67
N VAL A 16 -6.77 -14.48 3.85
CA VAL A 16 -7.37 -15.47 4.76
C VAL A 16 -8.75 -15.03 5.24
N GLY A 17 -8.92 -13.77 5.66
CA GLY A 17 -10.22 -13.25 6.07
C GLY A 17 -11.26 -13.22 4.93
N ALA A 18 -10.86 -12.77 3.74
CA ALA A 18 -11.71 -12.72 2.56
C ALA A 18 -12.07 -14.12 2.03
N SER A 19 -11.22 -15.13 2.24
CA SER A 19 -11.51 -16.52 1.87
C SER A 19 -12.71 -17.09 2.64
N VAL A 20 -12.88 -16.70 3.91
CA VAL A 20 -14.04 -17.08 4.72
C VAL A 20 -15.30 -16.37 4.22
N ILE A 21 -15.21 -15.07 3.90
CA ILE A 21 -16.34 -14.26 3.39
C ILE A 21 -16.82 -14.77 2.02
N LEU A 22 -15.92 -15.32 1.20
CA LEU A 22 -16.23 -15.85 -0.13
C LEU A 22 -17.15 -17.09 -0.09
N ALA A 23 -17.16 -17.83 1.03
CA ALA A 23 -18.05 -18.96 1.22
C ALA A 23 -19.53 -18.55 1.34
N ASP A 24 -19.79 -17.29 1.73
CA ASP A 24 -21.15 -16.76 1.86
C ASP A 24 -21.56 -16.00 0.59
N PRO A 25 -22.59 -16.46 -0.15
CA PRO A 25 -22.99 -15.87 -1.44
C PRO A 25 -23.50 -14.42 -1.34
N ILE A 26 -23.80 -13.93 -0.13
CA ILE A 26 -24.26 -12.55 0.12
C ILE A 26 -23.10 -11.55 0.02
N PHE A 27 -21.90 -11.92 0.46
CA PHE A 27 -20.74 -11.03 0.55
C PHE A 27 -19.65 -11.38 -0.46
N GLN A 28 -19.95 -12.24 -1.41
CA GLN A 28 -19.00 -12.72 -2.40
C GLN A 28 -18.38 -11.58 -3.24
N GLY A 29 -19.20 -10.61 -3.65
CA GLY A 29 -18.72 -9.41 -4.35
C GLY A 29 -17.83 -8.50 -3.48
N LEU A 30 -18.10 -8.43 -2.17
CA LEU A 30 -17.28 -7.69 -1.21
C LEU A 30 -15.91 -8.37 -1.02
N ALA A 31 -15.89 -9.70 -0.88
CA ALA A 31 -14.64 -10.46 -0.74
C ALA A 31 -13.69 -10.25 -1.93
N ILE A 32 -14.22 -10.30 -3.15
CA ILE A 32 -13.46 -10.06 -4.37
C ILE A 32 -12.94 -8.62 -4.42
N SER A 33 -13.77 -7.65 -4.01
CA SER A 33 -13.38 -6.23 -3.95
C SER A 33 -12.25 -5.98 -2.95
N LEU A 34 -12.29 -6.63 -1.78
CA LEU A 34 -11.23 -6.55 -0.77
C LEU A 34 -9.92 -7.16 -1.27
N MET A 35 -9.97 -8.36 -1.85
CA MET A 35 -8.78 -9.01 -2.40
C MET A 35 -8.15 -8.16 -3.51
N PHE A 36 -8.95 -7.65 -4.44
CA PHE A 36 -8.44 -6.80 -5.51
C PHE A 36 -7.89 -5.47 -5.00
N GLY A 37 -8.62 -4.82 -4.09
CA GLY A 37 -8.21 -3.56 -3.47
C GLY A 37 -6.90 -3.69 -2.69
N GLU A 38 -6.69 -4.82 -2.04
CA GLU A 38 -5.46 -5.08 -1.34
C GLU A 38 -4.27 -5.26 -2.28
N ILE A 39 -4.41 -6.09 -3.33
CA ILE A 39 -3.36 -6.26 -4.34
C ILE A 39 -3.04 -4.93 -5.02
N ALA A 40 -4.06 -4.13 -5.34
CA ALA A 40 -3.89 -2.78 -5.88
C ALA A 40 -3.14 -1.87 -4.89
N SER A 41 -3.49 -1.88 -3.60
CA SER A 41 -2.81 -1.12 -2.56
C SER A 41 -1.35 -1.55 -2.38
N LEU A 42 -1.03 -2.85 -2.48
CA LEU A 42 0.34 -3.36 -2.43
C LEU A 42 1.18 -2.85 -3.60
N LEU A 43 0.64 -2.92 -4.82
CA LEU A 43 1.29 -2.43 -6.03
C LEU A 43 1.50 -0.92 -5.97
N ILE A 44 0.43 -0.17 -5.65
CA ILE A 44 0.47 1.29 -5.53
C ILE A 44 1.45 1.68 -4.42
N SER A 45 1.35 1.14 -3.22
CA SER A 45 2.26 1.48 -2.11
C SER A 45 3.71 1.15 -2.41
N ARG A 46 4.00 0.03 -3.09
CA ARG A 46 5.38 -0.30 -3.48
C ARG A 46 6.01 0.76 -4.38
N MET A 47 5.22 1.41 -5.24
CA MET A 47 5.66 2.49 -6.12
C MET A 47 5.53 3.88 -5.47
N ALA A 48 4.48 4.10 -4.70
CA ALA A 48 4.20 5.36 -4.00
C ALA A 48 5.23 5.63 -2.91
N VAL A 49 5.63 4.64 -2.12
CA VAL A 49 6.63 4.81 -1.06
C VAL A 49 7.97 5.36 -1.57
N PRO A 50 8.61 4.83 -2.64
CA PRO A 50 9.82 5.42 -3.18
C PRO A 50 9.55 6.77 -3.84
N VAL A 51 8.46 6.93 -4.60
CA VAL A 51 8.12 8.21 -5.27
C VAL A 51 7.93 9.33 -4.25
N LEU A 52 7.10 9.11 -3.23
CA LEU A 52 6.92 10.05 -2.11
C LEU A 52 8.23 10.27 -1.37
N TYR A 53 9.01 9.22 -1.11
CA TYR A 53 10.32 9.39 -0.47
C TYR A 53 11.24 10.29 -1.30
N TYR A 54 11.30 10.15 -2.63
CA TYR A 54 12.09 11.05 -3.48
C TYR A 54 11.52 12.48 -3.54
N MET A 55 10.20 12.65 -3.50
CA MET A 55 9.57 13.98 -3.48
C MET A 55 9.79 14.70 -2.15
N VAL A 56 9.66 14.01 -1.02
CA VAL A 56 9.87 14.56 0.32
C VAL A 56 11.35 14.71 0.64
N LYS A 57 12.20 13.79 0.16
CA LYS A 57 13.65 13.87 0.30
C LYS A 57 14.31 14.75 -0.76
N LYS A 58 13.55 15.41 -1.65
CA LYS A 58 14.04 16.68 -2.18
C LYS A 58 13.99 17.62 -0.97
N PRO A 59 15.13 17.99 -0.37
CA PRO A 59 15.12 19.17 0.46
C PRO A 59 14.54 20.25 -0.44
N GLY A 60 13.66 21.11 0.09
CA GLY A 60 13.43 22.38 -0.59
C GLY A 60 14.80 22.90 -0.98
N LEU A 61 14.99 23.11 -2.29
CA LEU A 61 15.99 24.08 -2.69
C LEU A 61 15.65 25.33 -1.86
N ASP A 62 16.64 25.69 -1.03
CA ASP A 62 17.04 27.07 -0.80
C ASP A 62 15.97 28.12 -0.42
N SER A 63 15.45 28.07 0.80
CA SER A 63 15.04 29.32 1.48
C SER A 63 16.20 30.00 2.23
N THR A 64 17.46 29.65 1.95
CA THR A 64 18.67 30.31 2.50
C THR A 64 19.73 30.67 1.45
N THR A 65 19.42 30.55 0.15
CA THR A 65 20.10 31.34 -0.90
C THR A 65 19.18 32.48 -1.33
N GLN A 66 18.62 33.14 -0.32
CA GLN A 66 18.00 34.46 -0.37
C GLN A 66 18.84 35.46 0.47
N GLU A 67 20.15 35.20 0.59
CA GLU A 67 21.18 36.12 1.05
C GLU A 67 22.35 36.06 0.05
N ALA A 68 22.43 37.00 -0.89
CA ALA A 68 23.66 37.50 -1.54
C ALA A 68 23.33 38.50 -2.67
#